data_AF-A0A1V3QRN4-F1
#
_entry.id   AF-A0A1V3QRN4-F1
#
_cell.length_a   1.000
_cell.length_b   1.000
_cell.length_c   1.000
_cell.angle_alpha   90.00
_cell.angle_beta   90.00
_cell.angle_gamma   90.00
#
_symmetry.space_group_name_H-M   'P 1'
#
loop_
_entity.id
_entity.type
_entity.pdbx_description
1 polymer ?
#
loop_
_entity_poly.entity_id
_entity_poly.type
_entity_poly.pdbx_seq_one_letter_code
_entity_poly.pdbx_strand_id
1 'polypeptide(L)'
;MTLGIELELTELLLIQTIFISVFAKFEIETPLFKKLLKWFFFDTITIGLYFLIGHWAIIFPIVGLVPGTIYHFHWCKKNGIHPFKATPKKKYYELRKWKWQE
;
A
#
# COMPACT_ATOMS: atom_id res chain seq x y z
N MET A 1 15.89 24.42 12.47
CA MET A 1 14.65 24.42 11.67
C MET A 1 13.74 23.37 12.25
N THR A 2 12.57 23.75 12.77
CA THR A 2 11.48 22.80 13.03
C THR A 2 10.85 22.46 11.70
N LEU A 3 10.87 21.19 11.30
CA LEU A 3 10.14 20.72 10.12
C LEU A 3 8.63 20.83 10.43
N GLY A 4 7.85 21.45 9.54
CA GLY A 4 6.40 21.48 9.63
C GLY A 4 5.82 20.30 8.86
N ILE A 5 4.77 20.56 8.07
CA ILE A 5 4.07 19.55 7.26
C ILE A 5 4.98 18.89 6.21
N GLU A 6 6.13 19.50 5.91
CA GLU A 6 7.10 18.93 4.97
C GLU A 6 7.59 17.55 5.43
N LEU A 7 7.60 17.29 6.74
CA LEU A 7 7.93 15.98 7.29
C LEU A 7 6.91 14.92 6.85
N GLU A 8 5.62 15.15 7.09
CA GLU A 8 4.55 14.21 6.74
C GLU A 8 4.49 13.98 5.23
N LEU A 9 4.67 15.04 4.43
CA LEU A 9 4.70 14.91 2.97
C LEU A 9 5.89 14.06 2.50
N THR A 10 7.05 14.21 3.15
CA THR A 10 8.23 13.39 2.87
C THR A 10 8.01 11.94 3.29
N GLU A 11 7.43 11.71 4.46
CA GLU A 11 7.11 10.36 4.96
C GLU A 11 6.09 9.66 4.06
N LEU A 12 5.01 10.35 3.67
CA LEU A 12 4.02 9.83 2.73
C LEU A 12 4.67 9.48 1.38
N LEU A 13 5.51 10.36 0.83
CA LEU A 13 6.22 10.09 -0.41
C LEU A 13 7.11 8.84 -0.32
N LEU A 14 7.87 8.71 0.76
CA LEU A 14 8.75 7.55 0.97
C LEU A 14 7.94 6.26 1.12
N ILE A 15 6.89 6.29 1.94
CA ILE A 15 5.96 5.17 2.15
C ILE A 15 5.34 4.74 0.82
N GLN A 16 4.75 5.68 0.09
CA GLN A 16 4.11 5.42 -1.21
C GLN A 16 5.10 4.81 -2.20
N THR A 17 6.28 5.42 -2.33
CA THR A 17 7.33 4.94 -3.24
C THR A 17 7.71 3.50 -2.92
N ILE A 18 8.02 3.21 -1.66
CA ILE A 18 8.40 1.86 -1.21
C ILE A 18 7.27 0.86 -1.47
N PHE A 19 6.04 1.16 -1.04
CA PHE A 19 4.93 0.22 -1.16
C PHE A 19 4.50 0.00 -2.61
N ILE A 20 4.45 1.05 -3.44
CA ILE A 20 4.16 0.92 -4.87
C ILE A 20 5.22 0.03 -5.51
N SER A 21 6.51 0.26 -5.25
CA SER A 21 7.58 -0.55 -5.83
C SER A 21 7.56 -2.01 -5.35
N VAL A 22 7.43 -2.24 -4.04
CA VAL A 22 7.45 -3.59 -3.44
C VAL A 22 6.21 -4.40 -3.88
N PHE A 23 5.04 -3.76 -3.93
CA PHE A 23 3.78 -4.45 -4.22
C PHE A 23 3.27 -4.29 -5.65
N ALA A 24 4.03 -3.67 -6.56
CA ALA A 24 3.65 -3.47 -7.97
C ALA A 24 3.16 -4.77 -8.65
N LYS A 25 3.86 -5.89 -8.41
CA LYS A 25 3.53 -7.22 -8.97
C LYS A 25 2.16 -7.72 -8.53
N PHE A 26 1.70 -7.29 -7.36
CA PHE A 26 0.41 -7.68 -6.79
C PHE A 26 -0.75 -6.84 -7.28
N GLU A 27 -0.50 -5.77 -8.02
CA GLU A 27 -1.52 -4.85 -8.50
C GLU A 27 -1.54 -4.73 -10.03
N ILE A 28 -0.85 -5.61 -10.78
CA ILE A 28 -0.63 -5.44 -12.23
C ILE A 28 -1.94 -5.23 -13.03
N GLU A 29 -2.95 -6.10 -12.85
CA GLU A 29 -4.26 -5.98 -13.50
C GLU A 29 -5.26 -5.11 -12.71
N THR A 30 -4.86 -4.53 -11.58
CA THR A 30 -5.76 -3.63 -10.84
C THR A 30 -5.95 -2.35 -11.66
N PRO A 31 -7.18 -1.85 -11.86
CA PRO A 31 -7.42 -0.61 -12.57
C PRO A 31 -6.65 0.56 -11.95
N LEU A 32 -6.01 1.38 -12.79
CA LEU A 32 -5.18 2.51 -12.34
C LEU A 32 -5.94 3.42 -11.37
N PHE A 33 -7.19 3.76 -11.67
CA PHE A 33 -8.02 4.61 -10.81
C PHE A 33 -8.16 4.07 -9.38
N LYS A 34 -8.28 2.75 -9.19
CA LYS A 34 -8.37 2.15 -7.83
C LYS A 34 -7.04 2.27 -7.08
N LYS A 35 -5.90 2.19 -7.77
CA LYS A 35 -4.57 2.38 -7.17
C LYS A 35 -4.38 3.82 -6.72
N LEU A 36 -4.75 4.78 -7.58
CA LEU A 36 -4.65 6.20 -7.28
C LEU A 36 -5.58 6.60 -6.13
N LEU A 37 -6.84 6.14 -6.16
CA LEU A 37 -7.82 6.45 -5.11
C LEU A 37 -7.37 5.95 -3.72
N LYS A 38 -6.74 4.77 -3.66
CA LYS A 38 -6.15 4.23 -2.43
C LYS A 38 -5.13 5.19 -1.82
N TRP A 39 -4.17 5.66 -2.60
CA TRP A 39 -3.13 6.56 -2.10
C TRP A 39 -3.64 7.96 -1.81
N PHE A 40 -4.51 8.49 -2.67
CA PHE A 40 -5.19 9.76 -2.45
C PHE A 40 -5.98 9.78 -1.13
N PHE A 41 -6.62 8.67 -0.76
CA PHE A 41 -7.29 8.51 0.53
C PHE A 41 -6.31 8.60 1.71
N PHE A 42 -5.16 7.90 1.63
CA PHE A 42 -4.12 7.98 2.67
C PHE A 42 -3.59 9.41 2.84
N ASP A 43 -3.31 10.09 1.73
CA ASP A 43 -2.76 11.44 1.72
C ASP A 43 -3.77 12.44 2.29
N THR A 44 -5.00 12.39 1.82
CA THR A 44 -6.07 13.32 2.25
C THR A 44 -6.30 13.23 3.75
N ILE A 45 -6.40 12.01 4.30
CA ILE A 45 -6.64 11.83 5.74
C ILE A 45 -5.41 12.24 6.55
N THR A 46 -4.21 11.86 6.12
CA THR A 46 -2.99 12.21 6.87
C THR A 46 -2.78 13.72 6.90
N ILE A 47 -2.94 14.40 5.78
CA ILE A 47 -2.86 15.87 5.69
C ILE A 47 -3.96 16.52 6.55
N GLY A 48 -5.20 16.03 6.47
CA GLY A 48 -6.30 16.52 7.31
C GLY A 48 -6.02 16.35 8.80
N LEU A 49 -5.51 15.18 9.21
CA LEU A 49 -5.12 14.91 10.59
C LEU A 49 -3.96 15.79 11.05
N TYR A 50 -3.00 16.12 10.18
CA TYR A 50 -1.90 17.00 10.55
C TYR A 50 -2.41 18.36 11.06
N PHE A 51 -3.43 18.94 10.42
CA PHE A 51 -4.03 20.19 10.88
C PHE A 51 -4.83 20.07 12.20
N LEU A 52 -5.12 18.85 12.67
CA LEU A 52 -5.86 18.59 13.90
C LEU A 52 -4.95 18.15 15.07
N ILE A 53 -3.97 17.30 14.79
CA ILE A 53 -3.13 16.62 15.79
C ILE A 53 -1.62 16.73 15.51
N GLY A 54 -1.22 17.53 14.51
CA GLY A 54 0.17 17.73 14.13
C GLY A 54 0.85 16.45 13.66
N HIS A 55 2.11 16.27 14.05
CA HIS A 55 2.94 15.15 13.61
C HIS A 55 2.45 13.75 14.04
N TRP A 56 1.46 13.67 14.95
CA TRP A 56 0.80 12.40 15.28
C TRP A 56 -0.03 11.84 14.12
N ALA A 57 -0.29 12.62 13.07
CA ALA A 57 -1.02 12.19 11.88
C ALA A 57 -0.39 10.97 11.19
N ILE A 58 0.93 10.80 11.26
CA ILE A 58 1.64 9.66 10.65
C ILE A 58 1.24 8.30 11.22
N ILE A 59 0.63 8.26 12.41
CA ILE A 59 0.09 7.02 12.98
C ILE A 59 -0.98 6.42 12.05
N PHE A 60 -1.78 7.25 11.38
CA PHE A 60 -2.85 6.78 10.50
C PHE A 60 -2.34 5.89 9.36
N PRO A 61 -1.40 6.31 8.50
CA PRO A 61 -0.87 5.43 7.46
C PRO A 61 -0.15 4.21 8.04
N ILE A 62 0.56 4.33 9.17
CA ILE A 62 1.23 3.20 9.83
C ILE A 62 0.20 2.12 10.25
N VAL A 63 -0.88 2.54 10.91
CA VAL A 63 -1.95 1.64 11.36
C VAL A 63 -2.73 1.04 10.19
N GLY A 64 -2.82 1.70 9.04
CA GLY A 64 -3.38 1.11 7.84
C GLY A 64 -2.46 0.07 7.18
N LEU A 65 -1.17 0.41 7.03
CA LEU A 65 -0.22 -0.36 6.24
C LEU A 65 0.35 -1.57 6.96
N VAL A 66 0.62 -1.48 8.26
CA VAL A 66 1.21 -2.59 9.02
C VAL A 66 0.26 -3.80 9.08
N PRO A 67 -1.01 -3.67 9.52
CA PRO A 67 -1.96 -4.78 9.51
C PRO A 67 -2.26 -5.27 8.08
N GLY A 68 -2.36 -4.36 7.10
CA GLY A 68 -2.56 -4.71 5.70
C GLY A 68 -1.42 -5.59 5.15
N THR A 69 -0.18 -5.28 5.52
CA THR A 69 1.01 -6.06 5.15
C THR A 69 1.01 -7.42 5.84
N ILE A 70 0.71 -7.48 7.14
CA ILE A 70 0.60 -8.76 7.87
C ILE A 70 -0.46 -9.65 7.23
N TYR A 71 -1.64 -9.10 6.95
CA TYR A 71 -2.73 -9.80 6.27
C TYR A 71 -2.29 -10.29 4.89
N HIS A 72 -1.64 -9.44 4.09
CA HIS A 72 -1.12 -9.81 2.77
C HIS A 72 -0.18 -11.02 2.85
N PHE A 73 0.75 -11.02 3.80
CA PHE A 73 1.70 -12.12 3.98
C PHE A 73 1.01 -13.40 4.39
N HIS A 74 0.10 -13.32 5.35
CA HIS A 74 -0.66 -14.48 5.80
C HIS A 74 -1.53 -15.05 4.67
N TRP A 75 -2.24 -14.18 3.94
CA TRP A 75 -3.09 -14.55 2.82
C TRP A 75 -2.29 -15.18 1.67
N CYS A 76 -1.14 -14.61 1.30
CA CYS A 76 -0.25 -15.21 0.31
C CYS A 76 0.26 -16.59 0.74
N LYS A 77 0.77 -16.71 1.97
CA LYS A 77 1.27 -17.98 2.51
C LYS A 77 0.19 -19.06 2.57
N LYS A 78 -1.01 -18.71 3.06
CA LYS A 78 -2.17 -19.61 3.11
C LYS A 78 -2.56 -20.14 1.72
N ASN A 79 -2.36 -19.35 0.69
CA ASN A 79 -2.63 -19.73 -0.70
C ASN A 79 -1.38 -20.29 -1.42
N GLY A 80 -0.26 -20.54 -0.74
CA GLY A 80 0.96 -21.08 -1.36
C GLY A 80 1.59 -20.14 -2.40
N ILE A 81 1.52 -18.83 -2.16
CA ILE A 81 2.07 -17.78 -3.02
C ILE A 81 3.17 -17.04 -2.25
N HIS A 82 4.29 -16.78 -2.91
CA HIS A 82 5.39 -16.03 -2.28
C HIS A 82 5.00 -14.54 -2.10
N PRO A 83 5.02 -14.00 -0.85
CA PRO A 83 4.41 -12.70 -0.52
C PRO A 83 5.11 -11.47 -1.13
N PHE A 84 6.33 -11.63 -1.64
CA PHE A 84 7.04 -10.56 -2.38
C PHE A 84 7.15 -10.79 -3.90
N LYS A 85 7.08 -12.05 -4.34
CA LYS A 85 7.39 -12.41 -5.73
C LYS A 85 6.13 -12.71 -6.54
N ALA A 86 4.98 -12.88 -5.88
CA ALA A 86 3.73 -13.32 -6.47
C ALA A 86 3.89 -14.64 -7.26
N THR A 87 4.79 -15.53 -6.82
CA THR A 87 5.06 -16.81 -7.47
C THR A 87 4.40 -17.96 -6.70
N PRO A 88 3.78 -18.94 -7.38
CA PRO A 88 3.58 -19.00 -8.83
C PRO A 88 2.52 -17.99 -9.33
N LYS A 89 2.82 -17.27 -10.43
CA LYS A 89 1.97 -16.17 -10.93
C LYS A 89 0.58 -16.62 -11.32
N LYS A 90 0.46 -17.76 -11.99
CA LYS A 90 -0.84 -18.34 -12.42
C LYS A 90 -1.80 -18.48 -11.24
N LYS A 91 -1.34 -19.06 -10.13
CA LYS A 91 -2.14 -19.22 -8.90
C LYS A 91 -2.57 -17.88 -8.31
N TYR A 92 -1.70 -16.87 -8.37
CA TYR A 92 -2.04 -15.52 -7.92
C TYR A 92 -3.12 -14.87 -8.79
N TYR A 93 -3.02 -15.02 -10.12
CA TYR A 93 -4.05 -14.54 -11.05
C TYR A 93 -5.39 -15.23 -10.80
N GLU A 94 -5.40 -16.55 -10.66
CA GLU A 94 -6.60 -17.33 -10.33
C GLU A 94 -7.23 -16.85 -9.01
N LEU A 95 -6.42 -16.68 -7.96
CA LEU A 95 -6.87 -16.19 -6.66
C LEU A 95 -7.47 -14.77 -6.73
N ARG A 96 -6.91 -13.90 -7.59
CA ARG A 96 -7.39 -12.54 -7.84
C ARG A 96 -8.55 -12.47 -8.84
N LYS A 97 -8.94 -13.62 -9.42
CA LYS A 97 -9.92 -13.72 -10.52
C LYS A 97 -9.52 -12.86 -11.73
N TRP A 98 -8.23 -12.78 -12.01
CA TRP A 98 -7.68 -12.10 -13.17
C TRP A 98 -7.51 -13.06 -14.33
N LYS A 99 -7.59 -12.53 -15.56
CA LYS A 99 -7.36 -13.33 -16.76
C LYS A 99 -5.89 -13.67 -16.87
N TRP A 100 -5.56 -14.95 -16.78
CA TRP A 100 -4.23 -15.45 -17.10
C TRP A 100 -4.05 -15.46 -18.63
N GLN A 101 -3.01 -14.80 -19.11
CA GLN A 101 -2.53 -14.94 -20.48
C GLN A 101 -1.24 -15.77 -20.39
N GLU A 102 -1.20 -16.89 -21.13
CA GLU A 102 -0.08 -17.84 -21.12
C GLU A 102 1.19 -17.25 -21.73
#